data_AF-A0A1X1JY18-F1
#
_entry.id   AF-A0A1X1JY18-F1
#
_cell.length_a   1.000
_cell.length_b   1.000
_cell.length_c   1.000
_cell.angle_alpha   90.00
_cell.angle_beta   90.00
_cell.angle_gamma   90.00
#
_symmetry.space_group_name_H-M   'P 1'
#
loop_
_entity.id
_entity.type
_entity.pdbx_description
1 polymer ?
#
loop_
_entity_poly.entity_id
_entity_poly.type
_entity_poly.pdbx_seq_one_letter_code
_entity_poly.pdbx_strand_id
1 'polypeptide(L)'
;MIYVPIFAWLWGKMGKKQPSSSKKFAYGLFAAGLSFLWMMLPGMIFGTDVKVSPFWLIMSWAIVIVGEMLISPIGLSVTNKLAPKSFQAQMMSIWFLSNAASQAINAQIVKFYTSETEVAYYGIVGGITIVFGIILLFYVPRIEKLMSGIK
;
A
#
# COMPACT_ATOMS: atom_id res chain seq x y z
N MET A 1 -12.49 -6.73 8.08
CA MET A 1 -13.67 -6.25 8.83
C MET A 1 -13.33 -5.80 10.26
N ILE A 2 -12.46 -6.49 11.02
CA ILE A 2 -12.11 -6.09 12.41
C ILE A 2 -11.34 -4.76 12.51
N TYR A 3 -10.46 -4.46 11.55
CA TYR A 3 -9.66 -3.22 11.55
C TYR A 3 -10.46 -1.95 11.23
N VAL A 4 -11.62 -2.10 10.59
CA VAL A 4 -12.47 -0.98 10.14
C VAL A 4 -12.93 -0.07 11.30
N PRO A 5 -13.57 -0.59 12.37
CA PRO A 5 -13.98 0.24 13.51
C PRO A 5 -12.80 0.89 14.24
N ILE A 6 -11.64 0.22 14.31
CA ILE A 6 -10.43 0.74 14.96
C ILE A 6 -9.90 1.95 14.21
N PHE A 7 -9.75 1.85 12.89
CA PHE A 7 -9.31 2.97 12.07
C PHE A 7 -10.35 4.09 12.02
N ALA A 8 -11.65 3.77 11.95
CA ALA A 8 -12.71 4.77 12.02
C ALA A 8 -12.65 5.57 13.33
N TRP A 9 -12.44 4.89 14.47
CA TRP A 9 -12.23 5.54 15.77
C TRP A 9 -10.95 6.38 15.81
N LEU A 10 -9.83 5.85 15.31
CA LEU A 10 -8.54 6.56 15.26
C LEU A 10 -8.66 7.86 14.46
N TRP A 11 -9.29 7.81 13.29
CA TRP A 11 -9.54 9.00 12.48
C TRP A 11 -10.50 9.97 13.15
N GLY A 12 -11.57 9.48 13.78
CA GLY A 12 -12.49 10.29 14.58
C GLY A 12 -11.76 11.04 15.70
N LYS A 13 -10.83 10.38 16.40
CA LYS A 13 -10.03 10.98 17.47
C LYS A 13 -9.02 12.02 16.96
N MET A 14 -8.43 11.80 15.78
CA MET A 14 -7.45 12.73 15.20
C MET A 14 -8.08 14.02 14.64
N GLY A 15 -9.36 14.00 14.25
CA GLY A 15 -10.11 15.18 13.80
C GLY A 15 -9.35 16.02 12.75
N LYS A 16 -9.01 17.26 13.08
CA LYS A 16 -8.28 18.20 12.18
C LYS A 16 -6.77 17.92 12.06
N LYS A 17 -6.19 17.05 12.90
CA LYS A 17 -4.75 16.69 12.89
C LYS A 17 -4.43 15.50 11.99
N GLN A 18 -5.39 15.05 11.19
CA GLN A 18 -5.16 13.93 10.29
C GLN A 18 -4.09 14.26 9.24
N PRO A 19 -3.22 13.30 8.87
CA PRO A 19 -2.33 13.47 7.74
C PRO A 19 -3.15 13.71 6.47
N SER A 20 -2.57 14.43 5.51
CA SER A 20 -3.21 14.62 4.21
C SER A 20 -3.42 13.30 3.48
N SER A 21 -4.32 13.31 2.49
CA SER A 21 -4.58 12.18 1.62
C SER A 21 -3.30 11.60 1.01
N SER A 22 -2.38 12.45 0.53
CA SER A 22 -1.11 12.03 -0.06
C SER A 22 -0.17 11.39 0.97
N LYS A 23 -0.10 11.91 2.21
CA LYS A 23 0.70 11.31 3.28
C LYS A 23 0.17 9.94 3.70
N LYS A 24 -1.15 9.80 3.83
CA LYS A 24 -1.78 8.51 4.13
C LYS A 24 -1.48 7.47 3.03
N PHE A 25 -1.48 7.90 1.77
CA PHE A 25 -1.08 7.03 0.65
C PHE A 25 0.37 6.54 0.76
N ALA A 26 1.31 7.45 1.07
CA ALA A 26 2.71 7.10 1.32
C ALA A 26 2.86 6.11 2.50
N TYR A 27 2.18 6.36 3.62
CA TYR A 27 2.19 5.44 4.76
C TYR A 27 1.61 4.06 4.42
N GLY A 28 0.62 4.00 3.54
CA GLY A 28 0.09 2.74 3.03
C GLY A 28 1.13 1.96 2.22
N LEU A 29 1.91 2.64 1.37
CA LEU A 29 3.02 2.02 0.65
C LEU A 29 4.11 1.49 1.61
N PHE A 30 4.45 2.25 2.65
CA PHE A 30 5.39 1.78 3.66
C PHE A 30 4.89 0.52 4.38
N ALA A 31 3.62 0.49 4.77
CA ALA A 31 3.04 -0.70 5.39
C ALA A 31 3.05 -1.92 4.44
N ALA A 32 2.70 -1.73 3.17
CA ALA A 32 2.78 -2.80 2.17
C ALA A 32 4.22 -3.29 1.93
N GLY A 33 5.20 -2.39 1.89
CA GLY A 33 6.61 -2.78 1.78
C GLY A 33 7.10 -3.55 3.01
N LEU A 34 6.73 -3.09 4.20
CA LEU A 34 7.06 -3.74 5.47
C LEU A 34 6.43 -5.14 5.59
N SER A 35 5.22 -5.36 5.06
CA SER A 35 4.60 -6.69 5.11
C SER A 35 5.35 -7.71 4.26
N PHE A 36 5.92 -7.29 3.12
CA PHE A 36 6.79 -8.12 2.29
C PHE A 36 8.15 -8.36 2.97
N LEU A 37 8.77 -7.33 3.53
CA LEU A 37 10.02 -7.51 4.28
C LEU A 37 9.84 -8.41 5.51
N TRP A 38 8.67 -8.38 6.15
CA TRP A 38 8.34 -9.29 7.25
C TRP A 38 8.32 -10.75 6.78
N MET A 39 7.81 -11.02 5.57
CA MET A 39 7.80 -12.36 4.97
C MET A 39 9.18 -12.82 4.50
N MET A 40 10.14 -11.92 4.32
CA MET A 40 11.54 -12.27 4.01
C MET A 40 12.25 -12.93 5.21
N LEU A 41 11.94 -12.49 6.43
CA LEU A 41 12.61 -12.90 7.67
C LEU A 41 12.61 -14.43 7.92
N PRO A 42 11.47 -15.16 7.82
CA PRO A 42 11.48 -16.60 8.06
C PRO A 42 12.44 -17.35 7.12
N GLY A 43 12.46 -17.00 5.83
CA GLY A 43 13.38 -17.61 4.86
C GLY A 43 14.85 -17.29 5.14
N MET A 44 15.16 -16.12 5.71
CA MET A 44 16.52 -15.77 6.13
C MET A 44 16.99 -16.51 7.39
N ILE A 45 16.08 -16.76 8.34
CA ILE A 45 16.42 -17.31 9.65
C ILE A 45 16.43 -18.85 9.63
N PHE A 46 15.43 -19.45 8.98
CA PHE A 46 15.19 -20.90 9.02
C PHE A 46 15.52 -21.62 7.70
N GLY A 47 15.88 -20.86 6.66
CA GLY A 47 16.00 -21.38 5.30
C GLY A 47 14.63 -21.60 4.65
N THR A 48 14.64 -21.97 3.37
CA THR A 48 13.44 -22.10 2.53
C THR A 48 12.89 -23.53 2.48
N ASP A 49 13.66 -24.51 2.98
CA ASP A 49 13.29 -25.93 2.96
C ASP A 49 12.47 -26.35 4.20
N VAL A 50 12.35 -25.47 5.19
CA VAL A 50 11.70 -25.76 6.48
C VAL A 50 10.34 -25.07 6.55
N LYS A 51 9.33 -25.79 7.05
CA LYS A 51 8.01 -25.20 7.33
C LYS A 51 8.11 -24.27 8.54
N VAL A 52 7.70 -23.01 8.35
CA VAL A 52 7.65 -22.01 9.41
C VAL A 52 6.23 -21.89 10.00
N SER A 53 6.15 -21.30 11.19
CA SER A 53 4.87 -21.04 11.86
C SER A 53 3.96 -20.16 10.97
N PRO A 54 2.64 -20.45 10.89
CA PRO A 54 1.69 -19.62 10.15
C PRO A 54 1.56 -18.21 10.72
N PHE A 55 2.07 -17.96 11.92
CA PHE A 55 2.06 -16.65 12.55
C PHE A 55 2.77 -15.57 11.72
N TRP A 56 3.81 -15.93 10.96
CA TRP A 56 4.52 -15.01 10.05
C TRP A 56 3.57 -14.45 8.98
N LEU A 57 2.76 -15.32 8.38
CA LEU A 57 1.77 -14.95 7.37
C LEU A 57 0.65 -14.09 7.98
N ILE A 58 0.14 -14.47 9.16
CA ILE A 58 -0.90 -13.72 9.86
C ILE A 58 -0.43 -12.29 10.15
N MET A 59 0.81 -12.13 10.61
CA MET A 59 1.39 -10.81 10.89
C MET A 59 1.63 -10.01 9.61
N SER A 60 2.13 -10.62 8.54
CA SER A 60 2.25 -9.94 7.24
C SER A 60 0.90 -9.42 6.74
N TRP A 61 -0.15 -10.25 6.85
CA TRP A 61 -1.52 -9.85 6.52
C TRP A 61 -2.03 -8.71 7.41
N ALA A 62 -1.76 -8.75 8.70
CA ALA A 62 -2.14 -7.67 9.61
C ALA A 62 -1.49 -6.33 9.20
N ILE A 63 -0.22 -6.35 8.81
CA ILE A 63 0.52 -5.16 8.38
C ILE A 63 -0.02 -4.63 7.05
N VAL A 64 -0.26 -5.49 6.05
CA VAL A 64 -0.75 -5.02 4.74
C VAL A 64 -2.17 -4.44 4.85
N ILE A 65 -3.03 -5.02 5.69
CA ILE A 65 -4.39 -4.49 5.93
C ILE A 65 -4.34 -3.09 6.53
N VAL A 66 -3.39 -2.81 7.44
CA VAL A 66 -3.17 -1.45 7.96
C VAL A 66 -2.88 -0.48 6.80
N GLY A 67 -2.07 -0.90 5.82
CA GLY A 67 -1.81 -0.13 4.61
C GLY A 67 -3.04 0.06 3.72
N GLU A 68 -3.83 -1.00 3.52
CA GLU A 68 -5.07 -0.90 2.73
C GLU A 68 -6.10 0.03 3.35
N MET A 69 -6.22 0.03 4.69
CA MET A 69 -7.11 0.94 5.42
C MET A 69 -6.69 2.41 5.27
N LEU A 70 -5.42 2.67 4.96
CA LEU A 70 -4.93 4.02 4.64
C LEU A 70 -5.26 4.40 3.19
N ILE A 71 -5.16 3.47 2.24
CA ILE A 71 -5.25 3.79 0.80
C ILE A 71 -6.70 3.75 0.29
N SER A 72 -7.44 2.68 0.59
CA SER A 72 -8.75 2.37 0.00
C SER A 72 -9.81 3.48 0.15
N PRO A 73 -10.06 4.05 1.35
CA PRO A 73 -11.08 5.10 1.50
C PRO A 73 -10.66 6.43 0.84
N ILE A 74 -9.36 6.65 0.66
CA ILE A 74 -8.80 7.89 0.13
C ILE A 74 -8.77 7.87 -1.39
N GLY A 75 -8.40 6.73 -1.98
CA GLY A 75 -8.28 6.57 -3.43
C GLY A 75 -9.53 7.01 -4.17
N LEU A 76 -10.69 6.52 -3.75
CA LEU A 76 -11.98 6.89 -4.35
C LEU A 76 -12.35 8.36 -4.07
N SER A 77 -12.08 8.86 -2.86
CA SER A 77 -12.38 10.24 -2.49
C SER A 77 -11.56 11.25 -3.30
N VAL A 78 -10.26 11.02 -3.43
CA VAL A 78 -9.32 11.87 -4.17
C VAL A 78 -9.62 11.83 -5.67
N THR A 79 -9.86 10.63 -6.21
CA THR A 79 -10.20 10.46 -7.62
C THR A 79 -11.47 11.23 -7.99
N ASN A 80 -12.50 11.16 -7.16
CA ASN A 80 -13.74 11.91 -7.39
C ASN A 80 -13.54 13.42 -7.23
N LYS A 81 -12.82 13.85 -6.18
CA LYS A 81 -12.59 15.27 -5.90
C LYS A 81 -11.71 15.97 -6.93
N LEU A 82 -10.71 15.27 -7.47
CA LEU A 82 -9.80 15.80 -8.51
C LEU A 82 -10.35 15.63 -9.93
N ALA A 83 -11.46 14.91 -10.11
CA ALA A 83 -12.00 14.68 -11.43
C ALA A 83 -12.61 15.97 -12.03
N PRO A 84 -12.25 16.31 -13.28
CA PRO A 84 -13.00 17.33 -14.02
C PRO A 84 -14.47 16.91 -14.14
N LYS A 85 -15.40 17.87 -14.07
CA LYS A 85 -16.86 17.59 -14.10
C LYS A 85 -17.28 16.72 -15.30
N SER A 86 -16.61 16.88 -16.45
CA SER A 86 -16.87 16.12 -17.67
C SER A 86 -16.20 14.74 -17.73
N PHE A 87 -15.28 14.43 -16.80
CA PHE A 87 -14.42 13.24 -16.84
C PHE A 87 -14.48 12.40 -15.55
N GLN A 88 -15.56 12.50 -14.77
CA GLN A 88 -15.70 11.77 -13.50
C GLN A 88 -15.64 10.26 -13.67
N ALA A 89 -16.35 9.71 -14.66
CA ALA A 89 -16.33 8.28 -14.95
C ALA A 89 -14.93 7.81 -15.37
N GLN A 90 -14.26 8.58 -16.23
CA GLN A 90 -12.92 8.27 -16.73
C GLN A 90 -11.87 8.27 -15.61
N MET A 91 -11.95 9.21 -14.67
CA MET A 91 -11.04 9.24 -13.52
C MET A 91 -11.24 8.02 -12.62
N MET A 92 -12.48 7.60 -12.38
CA MET A 92 -12.77 6.35 -11.68
C MET A 92 -12.25 5.12 -12.44
N SER A 93 -12.34 5.12 -13.77
CA SER A 93 -11.72 4.08 -14.60
C SER A 93 -10.20 4.05 -14.44
N ILE A 94 -9.52 5.21 -14.34
CA ILE A 94 -8.07 5.28 -14.09
C ILE A 94 -7.72 4.68 -12.72
N TRP A 95 -8.53 4.93 -11.69
CA TRP A 95 -8.34 4.30 -10.37
C TRP A 95 -8.40 2.77 -10.46
N PHE A 96 -9.42 2.21 -11.10
CA PHE A 96 -9.52 0.75 -11.29
C PHE A 96 -8.44 0.20 -12.23
N LEU A 97 -8.07 0.96 -13.25
CA LEU A 97 -6.99 0.60 -14.17
C LEU A 97 -5.66 0.46 -13.43
N SER A 98 -5.40 1.27 -12.41
CA SER A 98 -4.19 1.12 -11.58
C SER A 98 -4.11 -0.25 -10.90
N ASN A 99 -5.24 -0.77 -10.41
CA ASN A 99 -5.31 -2.10 -9.82
C ASN A 99 -5.16 -3.19 -10.88
N ALA A 100 -5.83 -3.06 -12.02
CA ALA A 100 -5.70 -4.00 -13.13
C ALA A 100 -4.25 -4.09 -13.66
N ALA A 101 -3.60 -2.94 -13.83
CA ALA A 101 -2.20 -2.86 -14.23
C ALA A 101 -1.27 -3.51 -13.19
N SER A 102 -1.51 -3.26 -11.90
CA SER A 102 -0.77 -3.92 -10.81
C SER A 102 -0.88 -5.45 -10.89
N GLN A 103 -2.07 -5.98 -11.11
CA GLN A 103 -2.27 -7.43 -11.25
C GLN A 103 -1.60 -8.00 -12.51
N ALA A 104 -1.64 -7.28 -13.63
CA ALA A 104 -0.95 -7.68 -14.85
C ALA A 104 0.58 -7.73 -14.68
N ILE A 105 1.15 -6.74 -13.96
CA ILE A 105 2.57 -6.72 -13.60
C ILE A 105 2.89 -7.90 -12.66
N ASN A 106 2.05 -8.15 -11.65
CA ASN A 106 2.23 -9.25 -10.70
C ASN A 106 2.30 -10.61 -11.42
N ALA A 107 1.45 -10.85 -12.44
CA ALA A 107 1.49 -12.06 -13.24
C ALA A 107 2.84 -12.31 -13.95
N GLN A 108 3.63 -11.26 -14.20
CA GLN A 108 5.00 -11.41 -14.72
C GLN A 108 6.01 -11.59 -13.59
N ILE A 109 5.84 -10.85 -12.49
CA ILE A 109 6.75 -10.88 -11.34
C ILE A 109 6.72 -12.25 -10.63
N VAL A 110 5.55 -12.87 -10.49
CA VAL A 110 5.40 -14.16 -9.77
C VAL A 110 6.23 -15.29 -10.40
N LYS A 111 6.62 -15.18 -11.67
CA LYS A 111 7.50 -16.16 -12.33
C LYS A 111 8.89 -16.23 -11.70
N PHE A 112 9.31 -15.18 -10.99
CA PHE A 112 10.57 -15.14 -10.26
C PHE A 112 10.45 -15.69 -8.83
N TYR A 113 9.27 -16.14 -8.39
CA TYR A 113 9.08 -16.75 -7.09
C TYR A 113 9.34 -18.27 -7.18
N THR A 114 10.47 -18.70 -6.65
CA THR A 114 10.84 -20.11 -6.46
C THR A 114 11.34 -20.31 -5.03
N SER A 115 11.48 -21.57 -4.59
CA SER A 115 12.02 -21.87 -3.26
C SER A 115 13.41 -21.27 -3.04
N GLU A 116 14.25 -21.19 -4.07
CA GLU A 116 15.60 -20.63 -3.97
C GLU A 116 15.61 -19.09 -3.95
N THR A 117 14.65 -18.46 -4.64
CA THR A 117 14.58 -17.00 -4.78
C THR A 117 13.60 -16.33 -3.82
N GLU A 118 12.87 -17.09 -3.00
CA GLU A 118 11.81 -16.59 -2.10
C GLU A 118 12.26 -15.38 -1.27
N VAL A 119 13.43 -15.47 -0.63
CA VAL A 119 13.98 -14.40 0.21
C VAL A 119 14.28 -13.15 -0.61
N ALA A 120 14.92 -13.32 -1.77
CA ALA A 120 15.22 -12.22 -2.68
C ALA A 120 13.95 -11.60 -3.25
N TYR A 121 12.94 -12.42 -3.57
CA TYR A 121 11.65 -11.97 -4.07
C TYR A 121 10.94 -11.04 -3.08
N TYR A 122 10.77 -11.47 -1.84
CA TYR A 122 10.16 -10.65 -0.79
C TYR A 122 10.99 -9.40 -0.48
N GLY A 123 12.31 -9.53 -0.44
CA GLY A 123 13.24 -8.42 -0.20
C GLY A 123 13.20 -7.35 -1.29
N ILE A 124 13.25 -7.75 -2.56
CA ILE A 124 13.24 -6.84 -3.71
C ILE A 124 11.89 -6.15 -3.84
N VAL A 125 10.79 -6.90 -3.80
CA VAL A 125 9.43 -6.33 -3.91
C VAL A 125 9.14 -5.40 -2.74
N GLY A 126 9.46 -5.82 -1.51
CA GLY A 126 9.31 -4.98 -0.32
C GLY A 126 10.18 -3.73 -0.37
N GLY A 127 11.45 -3.88 -0.74
CA GLY A 127 12.42 -2.78 -0.86
C GLY A 127 12.02 -1.75 -1.91
N ILE A 128 11.66 -2.18 -3.12
CA ILE A 128 11.16 -1.30 -4.19
C ILE A 128 9.91 -0.54 -3.72
N THR A 129 8.99 -1.23 -3.05
CA THR A 129 7.76 -0.61 -2.52
C THR A 129 8.06 0.48 -1.50
N ILE A 130 9.02 0.25 -0.60
CA ILE A 130 9.47 1.27 0.37
C ILE A 130 10.12 2.45 -0.35
N VAL A 131 10.96 2.21 -1.35
CA VAL A 131 11.60 3.27 -2.15
C VAL A 131 10.54 4.15 -2.81
N PHE A 132 9.51 3.56 -3.42
CA PHE A 132 8.38 4.33 -3.96
C PHE A 132 7.62 5.10 -2.87
N GLY A 133 7.46 4.54 -1.67
CA GLY A 133 6.91 5.24 -0.51
C GLY A 133 7.72 6.48 -0.12
N ILE A 134 9.05 6.38 -0.09
CA ILE A 134 9.97 7.49 0.19
C ILE A 134 9.87 8.57 -0.90
N ILE A 135 9.91 8.15 -2.17
CA ILE A 135 9.78 9.06 -3.31
C ILE A 135 8.45 9.83 -3.21
N LEU A 136 7.34 9.12 -2.98
CA LEU A 136 6.03 9.75 -2.84
C LEU A 136 6.02 10.74 -1.67
N LEU A 137 6.58 10.36 -0.52
CA LEU A 137 6.67 11.23 0.66
C LEU A 137 7.42 12.53 0.36
N PHE A 138 8.49 12.47 -0.44
CA PHE A 138 9.24 13.65 -0.87
C PHE A 138 8.40 14.57 -1.78
N TYR A 139 7.56 14.01 -2.64
CA TYR A 139 6.68 14.77 -3.53
C TYR A 139 5.38 15.28 -2.87
N VAL A 140 5.03 14.77 -1.67
CA VAL A 140 3.81 15.18 -0.94
C VAL A 140 3.61 16.69 -0.88
N PRO A 141 4.58 17.54 -0.49
CA PRO A 141 4.34 18.98 -0.38
C PRO A 141 3.94 19.62 -1.71
N ARG A 142 4.49 19.11 -2.82
CA ARG A 142 4.16 19.59 -4.17
C ARG A 142 2.78 19.11 -4.59
N ILE A 143 2.43 17.86 -4.31
CA ILE A 143 1.10 17.30 -4.61
C ILE A 143 0.04 18.07 -3.81
N GLU A 144 0.26 18.31 -2.52
CA GLU A 144 -0.63 19.11 -1.67
C GLU A 144 -0.83 20.54 -2.20
N LYS A 145 0.23 21.18 -2.69
CA LYS A 145 0.15 22.51 -3.32
C LYS A 145 -0.68 22.49 -4.60
N LEU A 146 -0.58 21.45 -5.42
CA LEU A 146 -1.39 21.31 -6.65
C LEU A 146 -2.86 20.97 -6.35
N MET A 147 -3.13 20.35 -5.21
CA MET A 147 -4.47 20.08 -4.72
C MET A 147 -5.10 21.25 -3.95
N SER A 148 -4.43 22.41 -3.85
CA SER A 148 -4.92 23.58 -3.10
C SER A 148 -6.21 24.12 -3.73
N GLY A 149 -7.34 23.67 -3.20
CA GLY A 149 -8.68 23.85 -3.75
C GLY A 149 -9.64 22.76 -3.29
N ILE A 150 -9.09 21.63 -2.83
CA ILE A 150 -9.84 20.46 -2.38
C ILE A 150 -9.31 20.06 -1.00
N LYS A 151 -10.07 20.35 0.07
CA LYS A 151 -9.90 19.76 1.40
C LYS A 151 -10.84 18.57 1.56
#